data_AF-A0AAV2LMH3-F1
#
_entry.id   AF-A0AAV2LMH3-F1
#
_cell.length_a   1.000
_cell.length_b   1.000
_cell.length_c   1.000
_cell.angle_alpha   90.00
_cell.angle_beta   90.00
_cell.angle_gamma   90.00
#
_symmetry.space_group_name_H-M   'P 1'
#
loop_
_entity.id
_entity.type
_entity.pdbx_description
1 polymer ?
#
loop_
_entity_poly.entity_id
_entity_poly.type
_entity_poly.pdbx_seq_one_letter_code
_entity_poly.pdbx_strand_id
1 'polypeptide(L)'
;MQTLGLITALLSTCVLCAAETVQPLEGRAGEDMTLLSPGPSECEPHHVLWYEDNGAGRTPLVVFDKGMKGPRLPDRMSLAQTGSLHMPDLKLEDSGIYTGQVICKDNSVHNIQYNVTVLEAEFVMTTDPPLPNAAQRHHWSAGACVLMFVLVLICLIFKVQKTPAETDG
;
A
#
# COMPACT_ATOMS: atom_id res chain seq x y z
N MET A 1 -27.13 34.52 59.48
CA MET A 1 -27.88 33.86 58.39
C MET A 1 -27.02 33.91 57.14
N GLN A 2 -26.65 32.73 56.65
CA GLN A 2 -26.33 32.39 55.25
C GLN A 2 -25.18 33.14 54.56
N THR A 3 -23.97 32.81 54.98
CA THR A 3 -22.77 32.74 54.13
C THR A 3 -22.81 31.43 53.31
N LEU A 4 -23.62 31.32 52.26
CA LEU A 4 -23.58 30.17 51.34
C LEU A 4 -24.45 30.51 50.14
N GLY A 5 -23.88 30.69 48.95
CA GLY A 5 -24.77 30.84 47.79
C GLY A 5 -24.17 30.91 46.40
N LEU A 6 -23.09 31.67 46.15
CA LEU A 6 -23.00 32.20 44.77
C LEU A 6 -21.67 32.20 44.03
N ILE A 7 -20.53 31.75 44.55
CA ILE A 7 -19.30 31.79 43.71
C ILE A 7 -18.37 30.58 43.91
N THR A 8 -18.94 29.40 44.18
CA THR A 8 -18.20 28.12 44.05
C THR A 8 -18.53 27.43 42.71
N ALA A 9 -18.61 28.22 41.64
CA ALA A 9 -18.74 27.74 40.28
C ALA A 9 -17.59 28.29 39.42
N LEU A 10 -16.35 28.10 39.90
CA LEU A 10 -15.12 28.29 39.12
C LEU A 10 -14.22 27.06 39.25
N LEU A 11 -14.80 25.89 39.51
CA LEU A 11 -14.11 24.62 39.32
C LEU A 11 -14.28 24.21 37.87
N SER A 12 -13.14 24.06 37.20
CA SER A 12 -13.00 23.36 35.94
C SER A 12 -13.42 24.16 34.70
N THR A 13 -12.69 25.24 34.41
CA THR A 13 -12.19 25.38 33.04
C THR A 13 -11.36 24.14 32.77
N CYS A 14 -12.03 23.07 32.33
CA CYS A 14 -11.37 21.94 31.70
C CYS A 14 -10.52 22.55 30.61
N VAL A 15 -9.22 22.57 30.85
CA VAL A 15 -8.24 22.70 29.80
C VAL A 15 -8.54 21.51 28.91
N LEU A 16 -9.30 21.73 27.83
CA LEU A 16 -9.23 20.90 26.65
C LEU A 16 -7.82 21.13 26.11
N CYS A 17 -6.83 20.50 26.76
CA CYS A 17 -5.66 20.10 26.02
C CYS A 17 -6.24 19.19 24.96
N ALA A 18 -6.32 19.66 23.72
CA ALA A 18 -6.55 18.78 22.59
C ALA A 18 -5.49 17.69 22.75
N ALA A 19 -5.91 16.51 23.18
CA ALA A 19 -5.02 15.37 23.20
C ALA A 19 -4.61 15.21 21.75
N GLU A 20 -3.33 15.47 21.47
CA GLU A 20 -2.72 15.18 20.18
C GLU A 20 -2.79 13.66 20.05
N THR A 21 -3.88 13.16 19.47
CA THR A 21 -4.16 11.72 19.41
C THR A 21 -3.18 11.12 18.42
N VAL A 22 -2.20 10.40 18.96
CA VAL A 22 -1.25 9.62 18.17
C VAL A 22 -1.97 8.42 17.56
N GLN A 23 -1.97 8.33 16.23
CA GLN A 23 -2.59 7.23 15.50
C GLN A 23 -1.63 6.06 15.40
N PRO A 24 -1.96 4.88 15.95
CA PRO A 24 -1.12 3.70 15.78
C PRO A 24 -1.25 3.17 14.35
N LEU A 25 -0.12 2.85 13.73
CA LEU A 25 -0.05 2.14 12.46
C LEU A 25 0.94 1.00 12.58
N GLU A 26 0.51 -0.19 12.17
CA GLU A 26 1.33 -1.39 12.15
C GLU A 26 1.51 -1.86 10.71
N GLY A 27 2.73 -2.27 10.38
CA GLY A 27 3.08 -2.84 9.09
C GLY A 27 4.16 -3.90 9.25
N ARG A 28 4.39 -4.73 8.24
CA ARG A 28 5.45 -5.74 8.28
C ARG A 28 6.64 -5.34 7.43
N ALA A 29 7.80 -5.85 7.79
CA ALA A 29 9.01 -5.63 7.02
C ALA A 29 8.83 -6.11 5.57
N GLY A 30 9.21 -5.28 4.60
CA GLY A 30 9.03 -5.53 3.17
C GLY A 30 7.66 -5.10 2.60
N GLU A 31 6.73 -4.64 3.42
CA GLU A 31 5.47 -4.03 2.94
C GLU A 31 5.63 -2.53 2.67
N ASP A 32 4.65 -1.96 1.98
CA ASP A 32 4.57 -0.52 1.75
C ASP A 32 3.54 0.11 2.70
N MET A 33 3.87 1.27 3.24
CA MET A 33 2.96 2.05 4.10
C MET A 33 2.82 3.48 3.61
N THR A 34 1.64 4.06 3.84
CA THR A 34 1.39 5.47 3.54
C THR A 34 0.81 6.17 4.76
N LEU A 35 1.50 7.23 5.21
CA LEU A 35 1.01 8.11 6.26
C LEU A 35 0.21 9.24 5.61
N LEU A 36 -1.07 9.33 5.96
CA LEU A 36 -1.96 10.31 5.33
C LEU A 36 -1.60 11.73 5.79
N SER A 37 -1.70 12.68 4.87
CA SER A 37 -1.49 14.09 5.16
C SER A 37 -2.49 14.60 6.19
N PRO A 38 -2.08 15.44 7.15
CA PRO A 38 -3.01 16.14 8.02
C PRO A 38 -3.83 17.17 7.23
N GLY A 39 -5.08 17.37 7.63
CA GLY A 39 -5.95 18.43 7.12
C GLY A 39 -7.07 17.93 6.20
N PRO A 40 -8.11 18.75 6.00
CA PRO A 40 -9.24 18.41 5.15
C PRO A 40 -8.82 18.32 3.67
N SER A 41 -9.56 17.57 2.87
CA SER A 41 -9.32 17.45 1.42
C SER A 41 -9.38 18.79 0.66
N GLU A 42 -9.99 19.80 1.27
CA GLU A 42 -10.11 21.17 0.75
C GLU A 42 -8.87 22.03 1.05
N CYS A 43 -7.96 21.56 1.92
CA CYS A 43 -6.70 22.23 2.16
C CYS A 43 -5.82 22.16 0.91
N GLU A 44 -5.58 23.30 0.28
CA GLU A 44 -4.51 23.44 -0.71
C GLU A 44 -3.17 23.64 0.02
N PRO A 45 -2.29 22.63 0.08
CA PRO A 45 -1.08 22.69 0.88
C PRO A 45 -0.11 23.72 0.29
N HIS A 46 0.26 24.72 1.10
CA HIS A 46 1.30 25.69 0.78
C HIS A 46 2.66 25.19 1.29
N HIS A 47 2.67 24.56 2.47
CA HIS A 47 3.84 23.88 3.04
C HIS A 47 3.44 22.53 3.64
N VAL A 48 4.26 21.51 3.41
CA VAL A 48 4.14 20.19 4.06
C VAL A 48 5.45 19.87 4.76
N LEU A 49 5.38 19.51 6.03
CA LEU A 49 6.54 19.11 6.82
C LEU A 49 6.27 17.75 7.44
N TRP A 50 7.24 16.85 7.32
CA TRP A 50 7.27 15.60 8.07
C TRP A 50 8.53 15.57 8.91
N TYR A 51 8.38 15.21 10.18
CA TYR A 51 9.48 14.99 11.08
C TYR A 51 9.31 13.69 11.86
N GLU A 52 10.44 13.08 12.16
CA GLU A 52 10.55 11.95 13.07
C GLU A 52 10.87 12.48 14.46
N ASP A 53 10.17 11.98 15.48
CA ASP A 53 10.48 12.25 16.87
C ASP A 53 11.37 11.13 17.43
N ASN A 54 12.63 11.48 17.70
CA ASN A 54 13.65 10.54 18.16
C ASN A 54 13.90 10.64 19.67
N GLY A 55 12.96 11.22 20.44
CA GLY A 55 13.06 11.42 21.89
C GLY A 55 14.07 12.49 22.33
N ALA A 56 15.11 12.73 21.53
CA ALA A 56 16.07 13.83 21.67
C ALA A 56 15.62 15.13 20.96
N GLY A 57 14.53 15.07 20.20
CA GLY A 57 14.00 16.17 19.41
C GLY A 57 13.39 15.71 18.08
N ARG A 58 12.91 16.67 17.31
CA ARG A 58 12.27 16.45 16.00
C ARG A 58 13.28 16.59 14.88
N THR A 59 13.46 15.53 14.11
CA THR A 59 14.35 15.52 12.94
C THR A 59 13.50 15.70 11.67
N PRO A 60 13.71 16.77 10.88
CA PRO A 60 12.95 16.95 9.64
C PRO A 60 13.33 15.86 8.64
N LEU A 61 12.35 15.08 8.20
CA LEU A 61 12.48 14.08 7.15
C LEU A 61 12.31 14.74 5.79
N VAL A 62 11.17 15.40 5.58
CA VAL A 62 10.93 16.20 4.39
C VAL A 62 10.30 17.53 4.77
N VAL A 63 10.83 18.57 4.16
CA VAL A 63 10.17 19.86 4.03
C VAL A 63 9.83 19.97 2.57
N PHE A 64 8.55 20.16 2.27
CA PHE A 64 8.07 20.54 0.96
C PHE A 64 7.59 21.99 1.08
N ASP A 65 8.45 22.89 0.64
CA ASP A 65 8.15 24.31 0.49
C ASP A 65 8.34 24.67 -0.99
N LYS A 66 7.24 25.03 -1.65
CA LYS A 66 7.25 25.52 -3.05
C LYS A 66 8.03 24.61 -4.02
N GLY A 67 7.97 23.29 -3.81
CA GLY A 67 8.63 22.31 -4.68
C GLY A 67 10.08 21.97 -4.30
N MET A 68 10.65 22.56 -3.25
CA MET A 68 11.97 22.17 -2.74
C MET A 68 11.81 21.06 -1.69
N LYS A 69 12.45 19.92 -1.93
CA LYS A 69 12.54 18.77 -1.02
C LYS A 69 13.73 18.98 -0.08
N GLY A 70 13.49 18.95 1.22
CA GLY A 70 14.53 19.04 2.25
C GLY A 70 15.61 17.93 2.14
N PRO A 71 16.80 18.12 2.73
CA PRO A 71 17.99 17.31 2.45
C PRO A 71 18.00 15.90 3.08
N ARG A 72 16.94 15.48 3.78
CA ARG A 72 16.97 14.31 4.67
C ARG A 72 15.91 13.26 4.40
N LEU A 73 15.16 13.35 3.31
CA LEU A 73 14.22 12.26 3.02
C LEU A 73 15.05 11.07 2.50
N PRO A 74 14.99 9.89 3.14
CA PRO A 74 15.65 8.70 2.62
C PRO A 74 15.24 8.47 1.16
N ASP A 75 16.17 8.02 0.31
CA ASP A 75 15.92 7.88 -1.13
C ASP A 75 14.74 6.98 -1.47
N ARG A 76 14.44 6.01 -0.60
CA ARG A 76 13.29 5.11 -0.68
C ARG A 76 11.95 5.82 -0.43
N MET A 77 11.91 6.84 0.42
CA MET A 77 10.66 7.51 0.80
C MET A 77 10.30 8.61 -0.21
N SER A 78 8.99 8.79 -0.42
CA SER A 78 8.47 9.80 -1.33
C SER A 78 7.27 10.53 -0.74
N LEU A 79 7.03 11.76 -1.21
CA LEU A 79 5.89 12.56 -0.79
C LEU A 79 4.90 12.65 -1.93
N ALA A 80 3.66 12.26 -1.69
CA ALA A 80 2.58 12.43 -2.64
C ALA A 80 2.23 13.92 -2.79
N GLN A 81 1.59 14.30 -3.90
CA GLN A 81 1.13 15.68 -4.12
C GLN A 81 0.14 16.16 -3.04
N THR A 82 -0.60 15.24 -2.42
CA THR A 82 -1.48 15.51 -1.28
C THR A 82 -0.73 15.83 0.01
N GLY A 83 0.59 15.66 0.06
CA GLY A 83 1.40 15.78 1.27
C GLY A 83 1.47 14.51 2.11
N SER A 84 0.90 13.40 1.63
CA SER A 84 1.00 12.09 2.29
C SER A 84 2.40 11.50 2.10
N LEU A 85 2.98 10.91 3.15
CA LEU A 85 4.31 10.31 3.13
C LEU A 85 4.20 8.83 2.76
N HIS A 86 4.86 8.43 1.69
CA HIS A 86 4.93 7.04 1.24
C HIS A 86 6.28 6.43 1.66
N MET A 87 6.18 5.29 2.35
CA MET A 87 7.29 4.52 2.91
C MET A 87 7.25 3.11 2.31
N PRO A 88 7.93 2.88 1.17
CA PRO A 88 8.01 1.56 0.57
C PRO A 88 9.08 0.70 1.25
N ASP A 89 8.94 -0.62 1.15
CA ASP A 89 9.89 -1.60 1.68
C ASP A 89 10.27 -1.31 3.15
N LEU A 90 9.26 -1.38 4.02
CA LEU A 90 9.39 -1.10 5.45
C LEU A 90 10.53 -1.92 6.07
N LYS A 91 11.34 -1.27 6.89
CA LYS A 91 12.37 -1.91 7.71
C LYS A 91 12.05 -1.71 9.18
N LEU A 92 12.57 -2.61 10.03
CA LEU A 92 12.39 -2.53 11.48
C LEU A 92 12.83 -1.17 12.04
N GLU A 93 13.91 -0.61 11.48
CA GLU A 93 14.46 0.71 11.80
C GLU A 93 13.53 1.88 11.46
N ASP A 94 12.52 1.69 10.60
CA ASP A 94 11.55 2.73 10.26
C ASP A 94 10.44 2.84 11.33
N SER A 95 10.47 2.03 12.39
CA SER A 95 9.55 2.15 13.53
C SER A 95 9.83 3.42 14.32
N GLY A 96 8.80 4.20 14.63
CA GLY A 96 8.98 5.46 15.32
C GLY A 96 7.75 6.35 15.31
N ILE A 97 7.90 7.54 15.87
CA ILE A 97 6.85 8.55 15.92
C ILE A 97 7.07 9.52 14.76
N TYR A 98 6.12 9.56 13.84
CA TYR A 98 6.13 10.46 12.70
C TYR A 98 5.07 11.53 12.90
N THR A 99 5.43 12.78 12.65
CA THR A 99 4.45 13.86 12.68
C THR A 99 4.43 14.57 11.35
N GLY A 100 3.24 14.65 10.76
CA GLY A 100 2.95 15.46 9.60
C GLY A 100 2.38 16.80 10.04
N GLN A 101 2.81 17.86 9.37
CA GLN A 101 2.25 19.20 9.46
C GLN A 101 1.94 19.71 8.06
N VAL A 102 0.75 20.24 7.86
CA VAL A 102 0.34 20.94 6.64
C VAL A 102 -0.07 22.36 7.01
N ILE A 103 0.48 23.32 6.26
CA ILE A 103 0.09 24.72 6.30
C ILE A 103 -0.65 25.01 4.99
N CYS A 104 -1.94 25.30 5.07
CA CYS A 104 -2.77 25.60 3.91
C CYS A 104 -2.55 27.05 3.44
N LYS A 105 -3.01 27.40 2.24
CA LYS A 105 -2.89 28.78 1.68
C LYS A 105 -3.56 29.87 2.53
N ASP A 106 -4.59 29.53 3.30
CA ASP A 106 -5.27 30.44 4.22
C ASP A 106 -4.55 30.59 5.58
N ASN A 107 -3.34 30.00 5.69
CA ASN A 107 -2.52 29.93 6.89
C ASN A 107 -3.10 29.08 8.03
N SER A 108 -4.14 28.28 7.78
CA SER A 108 -4.53 27.23 8.72
C SER A 108 -3.43 26.16 8.83
N VAL A 109 -3.20 25.66 10.05
CA VAL A 109 -2.18 24.67 10.35
C VAL A 109 -2.85 23.41 10.88
N HIS A 110 -2.55 22.28 10.25
CA HIS A 110 -3.04 20.97 10.63
C HIS A 110 -1.87 20.04 10.95
N ASN A 111 -1.97 19.31 12.05
CA ASN A 111 -0.97 18.33 12.47
C ASN A 111 -1.60 16.96 12.64
N ILE A 112 -0.82 15.91 12.40
CA ILE A 112 -1.17 14.53 12.69
C ILE A 112 0.07 13.79 13.15
N GLN A 113 -0.08 12.92 14.14
CA GLN A 113 1.01 12.12 14.65
C GLN A 113 0.67 10.64 14.47
N TYR A 114 1.64 9.88 13.97
CA TYR A 114 1.57 8.45 13.77
C TYR A 114 2.62 7.76 14.63
N ASN A 115 2.22 6.71 15.35
CA ASN A 115 3.15 5.78 15.97
C ASN A 115 3.25 4.54 15.07
N VAL A 116 4.33 4.44 14.32
CA VAL A 116 4.58 3.37 13.36
C VAL A 116 5.34 2.25 14.06
N THR A 117 4.76 1.04 14.04
CA THR A 117 5.41 -0.18 14.52
C THR A 117 5.62 -1.12 13.33
N VAL A 118 6.87 -1.42 13.00
CA VAL A 118 7.20 -2.40 11.96
C VAL A 118 7.51 -3.74 12.60
N LEU A 119 6.78 -4.77 12.19
CA LEU A 119 6.96 -6.15 12.65
C LEU A 119 7.84 -6.93 11.68
N GLU A 120 8.46 -8.02 12.16
CA GLU A 120 9.19 -8.92 11.27
C GLU A 120 8.26 -9.54 10.21
N ALA A 121 8.82 -9.77 9.03
CA ALA A 121 8.11 -10.48 7.98
C ALA A 121 7.79 -11.90 8.47
N GLU A 122 6.55 -12.34 8.24
CA GLU A 122 6.23 -13.75 8.41
C GLU A 122 6.99 -14.52 7.34
N PHE A 123 8.02 -15.26 7.75
CA PHE A 123 8.55 -16.32 6.92
C PHE A 123 7.46 -17.36 6.75
N VAL A 124 6.67 -17.23 5.68
CA VAL A 124 5.94 -18.37 5.15
C VAL A 124 7.02 -19.32 4.68
N MET A 125 7.40 -20.23 5.56
CA MET A 125 7.98 -21.51 5.19
C MET A 125 6.98 -22.10 4.21
N THR A 126 7.19 -21.83 2.92
CA THR A 126 6.62 -22.62 1.87
C THR A 126 7.20 -24.00 2.15
N THR A 127 6.44 -24.83 2.85
CA THR A 127 6.60 -26.27 2.68
C THR A 127 6.52 -26.42 1.18
N ASP A 128 7.67 -26.62 0.54
CA ASP A 128 7.73 -26.86 -0.89
C ASP A 128 6.57 -27.79 -1.22
N PRO A 129 5.66 -27.43 -2.14
CA PRO A 129 4.69 -28.40 -2.61
C PRO A 129 5.54 -29.63 -2.98
N PRO A 130 5.23 -30.83 -2.44
CA PRO A 130 6.06 -31.99 -2.67
C PRO A 130 6.34 -32.06 -4.17
N LEU A 131 7.63 -32.08 -4.52
CA LEU A 131 8.10 -32.13 -5.91
C LEU A 131 7.08 -32.93 -6.71
N PRO A 132 6.53 -32.42 -7.83
CA PRO A 132 5.72 -33.26 -8.68
C PRO A 132 6.58 -34.48 -8.96
N ASN A 133 6.15 -35.59 -8.37
CA ASN A 133 6.66 -36.90 -8.61
C ASN A 133 6.97 -36.98 -10.10
N ALA A 134 8.18 -37.42 -10.44
CA ALA A 134 8.63 -37.65 -11.81
C ALA A 134 7.80 -38.74 -12.55
N ALA A 135 6.56 -38.96 -12.12
CA ALA A 135 5.54 -39.82 -12.65
C ALA A 135 4.40 -39.06 -13.37
N GLN A 136 4.43 -37.73 -13.48
CA GLN A 136 3.56 -37.03 -14.44
C GLN A 136 4.13 -37.15 -15.86
N ARG A 137 4.20 -38.41 -16.31
CA ARG A 137 4.42 -38.80 -17.70
C ARG A 137 3.32 -38.18 -18.55
N HIS A 138 3.72 -37.68 -19.71
CA HIS A 138 2.92 -37.46 -20.91
C HIS A 138 1.52 -38.12 -20.90
N HIS A 139 0.47 -37.33 -20.65
CA HIS A 139 -0.91 -37.69 -20.97
C HIS A 139 -1.48 -36.82 -22.09
N TRP A 140 -0.64 -36.28 -22.98
CA TRP A 140 -1.03 -36.05 -24.37
C TRP A 140 -0.52 -37.26 -25.16
N SER A 141 -1.38 -38.23 -25.52
CA SER A 141 -1.09 -39.15 -26.65
C SER A 141 -2.21 -40.13 -27.03
N ALA A 142 -3.39 -40.13 -26.40
CA ALA A 142 -4.51 -40.93 -26.90
C ALA A 142 -5.47 -40.08 -27.76
N GLY A 143 -5.95 -38.94 -27.23
CA GLY A 143 -6.94 -38.11 -27.92
C GLY A 143 -6.44 -37.45 -29.21
N ALA A 144 -5.20 -36.96 -29.21
CA ALA A 144 -4.59 -36.33 -30.38
C ALA A 144 -4.34 -37.31 -31.53
N CYS A 145 -3.93 -38.54 -31.22
CA CYS A 145 -3.75 -39.60 -32.22
C CYS A 145 -5.10 -39.96 -32.88
N VAL A 146 -6.15 -40.15 -32.07
CA VAL A 146 -7.49 -40.47 -32.58
C VAL A 146 -8.04 -39.34 -33.46
N LEU A 147 -7.89 -38.08 -33.04
CA LEU A 147 -8.31 -36.93 -33.85
C LEU A 147 -7.58 -36.88 -35.21
N MET A 148 -6.26 -37.10 -35.21
CA MET A 148 -5.47 -37.12 -36.44
C MET A 148 -5.88 -38.26 -37.38
N PHE A 149 -6.10 -39.48 -36.87
CA PHE A 149 -6.58 -40.59 -37.69
C PHE A 149 -7.97 -40.32 -38.29
N VAL A 150 -8.88 -39.72 -37.52
CA VAL A 150 -10.21 -39.34 -38.00
C VAL A 150 -10.11 -38.28 -39.11
N LEU A 151 -9.27 -37.25 -38.95
CA LEU A 151 -9.07 -36.22 -39.97
C LEU A 151 -8.49 -36.81 -41.27
N VAL A 152 -7.51 -37.72 -41.18
CA VAL A 152 -6.95 -38.42 -42.36
C VAL A 152 -8.01 -39.27 -43.06
N LEU A 153 -8.82 -40.03 -42.33
CA LEU A 153 -9.91 -40.83 -42.91
C LEU A 153 -10.94 -39.94 -43.61
N ILE A 154 -11.33 -38.82 -43.00
CA ILE A 154 -12.24 -37.84 -43.60
C ILE A 154 -11.63 -37.29 -44.91
N CYS A 155 -10.36 -36.89 -44.92
CA CYS A 155 -9.69 -36.42 -46.13
C CYS A 155 -9.63 -37.49 -47.24
N LEU A 156 -9.41 -38.76 -46.90
CA LEU A 156 -9.42 -39.86 -47.86
C LEU A 156 -10.81 -40.10 -48.43
N ILE A 157 -11.86 -40.09 -47.61
CA ILE A 157 -13.24 -40.20 -48.09
C ILE A 157 -13.56 -39.05 -49.04
N PHE A 158 -13.25 -37.80 -48.68
CA PHE A 158 -13.47 -36.67 -49.58
C PHE A 158 -12.67 -36.75 -50.88
N LYS A 159 -11.44 -37.30 -50.86
CA LYS A 159 -10.69 -37.57 -52.10
C LYS A 159 -11.32 -38.65 -52.96
N VAL A 160 -11.81 -39.75 -52.37
CA VAL A 160 -12.48 -40.84 -53.09
C VAL A 160 -13.79 -40.36 -53.72
N GLN A 161 -14.57 -39.57 -52.99
CA GLN A 161 -15.82 -38.97 -53.51
C GLN A 161 -15.56 -37.92 -54.60
N LYS A 162 -14.35 -37.35 -54.68
CA LYS A 162 -13.94 -36.38 -55.70
C LYS A 162 -13.19 -37.03 -56.87
N THR A 163 -13.53 -38.27 -57.20
CA THR A 163 -13.20 -38.86 -58.51
C THR A 163 -14.47 -38.84 -59.35
N PRO A 164 -14.68 -37.82 -60.21
CA PRO A 164 -15.83 -37.81 -61.11
C PRO A 164 -15.71 -38.99 -62.08
N ALA A 165 -16.80 -39.75 -62.18
CA ALA A 165 -16.96 -40.79 -63.18
C ALA A 165 -16.77 -40.19 -64.57
N GLU A 166 -15.67 -40.58 -65.22
CA GLU A 166 -15.48 -40.46 -66.65
C GLU A 166 -16.64 -41.20 -67.32
N THR A 167 -17.60 -40.43 -67.82
CA THR A 167 -18.65 -40.94 -68.68
C THR A 167 -18.23 -40.57 -70.10
N ASP A 168 -17.65 -41.54 -70.80
CA ASP A 168 -17.46 -41.52 -72.24
C ASP A 168 -18.80 -41.28 -72.94
N GLY A 169 -18.80 -40.34 -73.87
CA GLY A 169 -19.89 -39.98 -74.77
C GLY A 169 -19.47 -38.88 -75.72
#